data_AF-A0A7W0BYU7-F1
#
_entry.id   AF-A0A7W0BYU7-F1
#
_cell.length_a   1.000
_cell.length_b   1.000
_cell.length_c   1.000
_cell.angle_alpha   90.00
_cell.angle_beta   90.00
_cell.angle_gamma   90.00
#
_symmetry.space_group_name_H-M   'P 1'
#
loop_
_entity.id
_entity.type
_entity.pdbx_description
1 polymer ?
#
loop_
_entity_poly.entity_id
_entity_poly.type
_entity_poly.pdbx_seq_one_letter_code
_entity_poly.pdbx_strand_id
1 'polypeptide(L)'
;MLDDDYWGSVVSEITLIDELNATALDGIEDFSHLESIFYFDKVSDEKIQYGTKHPQNNQQYPKVGIFAQRGKNRPNKPGAASVEFIKRYGKTLIVKGVDDIDGTPVTDIKPVMCKFLPLTGVKQPL
;
A
#
# COMPACT_ATOMS: atom_id res chain seq x y z
N MET A 1 14.21 5.84 14.33
CA MET A 1 14.00 5.67 12.89
C MET A 1 13.48 4.26 12.73
N LEU A 2 12.24 4.10 12.29
CA LEU A 2 11.79 2.81 11.79
C LEU A 2 12.46 2.69 10.42
N ASP A 3 13.35 1.71 10.26
CA ASP A 3 13.99 1.43 8.98
C ASP A 3 12.89 1.08 7.96
N ASP A 4 13.02 1.59 6.73
CA ASP A 4 12.03 1.44 5.63
C ASP A 4 11.90 -0.01 5.11
N ASP A 5 12.44 -1.00 5.84
CA ASP A 5 12.53 -2.41 5.45
C ASP A 5 11.80 -3.34 6.46
N TYR A 6 11.32 -4.49 5.98
CA TYR A 6 10.72 -5.59 6.77
C TYR A 6 9.28 -5.40 7.31
N TRP A 7 8.48 -4.58 6.64
CA TRP A 7 7.05 -4.41 6.95
C TRP A 7 6.18 -5.67 6.71
N GLY A 8 6.69 -6.67 5.97
CA GLY A 8 5.95 -7.88 5.59
C GLY A 8 5.44 -8.74 6.76
N SER A 9 5.98 -8.59 7.97
CA SER A 9 5.51 -9.29 9.17
C SER A 9 4.63 -8.45 10.10
N VAL A 10 4.49 -7.15 9.83
CA VAL A 10 3.75 -6.23 10.70
C VAL A 10 2.25 -6.51 10.58
N VAL A 11 1.60 -6.70 11.72
CA VAL A 11 0.14 -6.80 11.83
C VAL A 11 -0.39 -5.40 12.10
N SER A 12 -1.36 -4.99 11.30
CA SER A 12 -1.94 -3.64 11.34
C SER A 12 -3.47 -3.73 11.36
N GLU A 13 -4.09 -2.64 11.80
CA GLU A 13 -5.53 -2.47 11.80
C GLU A 13 -5.94 -1.45 10.75
N ILE A 14 -6.95 -1.78 9.93
CA ILE A 14 -7.61 -0.83 9.05
C ILE A 14 -9.05 -0.69 9.52
N THR A 15 -9.39 0.48 10.06
CA THR A 15 -10.73 0.77 10.59
C THR A 15 -11.46 1.75 9.68
N LEU A 16 -12.65 1.37 9.23
CA LEU A 16 -13.50 2.29 8.48
C LEU A 16 -13.90 3.49 9.34
N ILE A 17 -13.93 4.67 8.72
CA ILE A 17 -14.46 5.89 9.33
C ILE A 17 -15.94 5.72 9.74
N ASP A 18 -16.39 6.57 10.65
CA ASP A 18 -17.71 6.45 11.28
C ASP A 18 -18.86 6.53 10.27
N GLU A 19 -18.68 7.29 9.20
CA GLU A 19 -19.66 7.50 8.13
C GLU A 19 -19.90 6.25 7.27
N LEU A 20 -18.94 5.33 7.20
CA LEU A 20 -19.08 4.09 6.44
C LEU A 20 -19.70 2.99 7.30
N ASN A 21 -20.75 2.33 6.78
CA ASN A 21 -21.37 1.22 7.49
C ASN A 21 -20.45 -0.02 7.51
N ALA A 22 -20.49 -0.80 8.59
CA ALA A 22 -19.76 -2.06 8.69
C ALA A 22 -20.11 -3.03 7.55
N THR A 23 -21.34 -2.98 7.01
CA THR A 23 -21.79 -3.81 5.88
C THR A 23 -21.00 -3.56 4.58
N ALA A 24 -20.26 -2.45 4.49
CA ALA A 24 -19.34 -2.20 3.37
C ALA A 24 -18.20 -3.24 3.28
N LEU A 25 -17.98 -4.02 4.34
CA LEU A 25 -17.01 -5.10 4.42
C LEU A 25 -17.64 -6.50 4.29
N ASP A 26 -18.94 -6.62 4.02
CA ASP A 26 -19.59 -7.93 3.96
C ASP A 26 -19.02 -8.80 2.82
N GLY A 27 -18.65 -10.04 3.15
CA GLY A 27 -18.00 -10.98 2.22
C GLY A 27 -16.49 -10.79 2.08
N ILE A 28 -15.88 -9.85 2.82
CA ILE A 28 -14.42 -9.65 2.78
C ILE A 28 -13.65 -10.86 3.33
N GLU A 29 -14.28 -11.60 4.24
CA GLU A 29 -13.71 -12.77 4.90
C GLU A 29 -13.51 -13.97 3.96
N ASP A 30 -14.14 -13.96 2.78
CA ASP A 30 -13.96 -14.99 1.74
C ASP A 30 -12.64 -14.83 0.98
N PHE A 31 -11.90 -13.73 1.20
CA PHE A 31 -10.63 -13.43 0.54
C PHE A 31 -9.45 -13.58 1.50
N SER A 32 -8.35 -14.18 1.01
CA SER A 32 -7.11 -14.31 1.79
C SER A 32 -6.23 -13.07 1.75
N HIS A 33 -6.38 -12.24 0.72
CA HIS A 33 -5.53 -11.07 0.51
C HIS A 33 -6.35 -9.90 -0.02
N LEU A 34 -5.93 -8.70 0.37
CA LEU A 34 -6.52 -7.43 -0.04
C LEU A 34 -5.43 -6.53 -0.63
N GLU A 35 -5.78 -5.71 -1.62
CA GLU A 35 -5.00 -4.54 -2.00
C GLU A 35 -5.50 -3.36 -1.14
N SER A 36 -4.61 -2.84 -0.29
CA SER A 36 -4.81 -1.60 0.44
C SER A 36 -4.24 -0.45 -0.37
N ILE A 37 -5.06 0.54 -0.71
CA ILE A 37 -4.65 1.80 -1.32
C ILE A 37 -4.72 2.87 -0.25
N PHE A 38 -3.62 3.57 -0.05
CA PHE A 38 -3.48 4.57 1.00
C PHE A 38 -2.84 5.84 0.47
N TYR A 39 -2.89 6.91 1.24
CA TYR A 39 -2.38 8.22 0.85
C TYR A 39 -1.24 8.64 1.77
N PHE A 40 -0.08 8.97 1.21
CA PHE A 40 1.06 9.48 1.98
C PHE A 40 0.82 10.95 2.39
N ASP A 41 -0.10 11.16 3.33
CA ASP A 41 -0.53 12.46 3.87
C ASP A 41 0.62 13.28 4.45
N LYS A 42 1.64 12.62 5.03
CA LYS A 42 2.82 13.29 5.62
C LYS A 42 3.89 13.68 4.60
N VAL A 43 3.70 13.40 3.31
CA VAL A 43 4.61 13.86 2.24
C VAL A 43 4.23 15.28 1.84
N SER A 44 5.11 16.25 2.13
CA SER A 44 4.92 17.64 1.71
C SER A 44 5.03 17.81 0.19
N ASP A 45 4.31 18.79 -0.36
CA ASP A 45 4.31 19.09 -1.80
C ASP A 45 5.71 19.46 -2.32
N GLU A 46 6.52 20.10 -1.49
CA GLU A 46 7.91 20.45 -1.80
C GLU A 46 8.81 19.23 -2.05
N LYS A 47 8.45 18.07 -1.49
CA LYS A 47 9.22 16.82 -1.67
C LYS A 47 8.86 16.10 -2.96
N ILE A 48 7.79 16.50 -3.65
CA ILE A 48 7.30 15.82 -4.85
C ILE A 48 8.36 15.83 -5.95
N GLN A 49 8.57 14.66 -6.54
CA GLN A 49 9.50 14.45 -7.63
C GLN A 49 8.73 14.20 -8.93
N TYR A 50 9.11 14.92 -9.98
CA TYR A 50 8.53 14.79 -11.32
C TYR A 50 9.47 14.09 -12.31
N GLY A 51 10.77 13.97 -11.95
CA GLY A 51 11.83 13.45 -12.81
C GLY A 51 12.36 12.08 -12.38
N THR A 52 13.68 11.92 -12.51
CA THR A 52 14.39 10.70 -12.14
C THR A 52 15.02 10.81 -10.75
N LYS A 53 15.05 9.70 -10.02
CA LYS A 53 15.80 9.59 -8.75
C LYS A 53 16.31 8.17 -8.55
N HIS A 54 17.26 8.01 -7.63
CA HIS A 54 17.69 6.71 -7.14
C HIS A 54 16.57 6.07 -6.31
N PRO A 55 16.09 4.85 -6.65
CA PRO A 55 15.14 4.11 -5.83
C PRO A 55 15.62 3.98 -4.39
N GLN A 56 14.73 4.13 -3.42
CA GLN A 56 15.04 4.12 -1.97
C GLN A 56 16.17 5.09 -1.55
N ASN A 57 16.50 6.07 -2.40
CA ASN A 57 17.68 6.94 -2.24
C ASN A 57 19.03 6.17 -2.23
N ASN A 58 19.06 4.90 -2.68
CA ASN A 58 20.26 4.09 -2.76
C ASN A 58 21.07 4.46 -4.01
N GLN A 59 22.24 5.08 -3.80
CA GLN A 59 23.12 5.56 -4.88
C GLN A 59 23.69 4.43 -5.76
N GLN A 60 23.63 3.17 -5.31
CA GLN A 60 24.06 2.01 -6.11
C GLN A 60 23.05 1.65 -7.21
N TYR A 61 21.78 2.03 -7.05
CA TYR A 61 20.76 1.79 -8.07
C TYR A 61 20.80 2.89 -9.15
N PRO A 62 20.53 2.57 -10.43
CA PRO A 62 20.47 3.59 -11.46
C PRO A 62 19.31 4.57 -11.20
N LYS A 63 19.47 5.83 -11.65
CA LYS A 63 18.35 6.77 -11.66
C LYS A 63 17.28 6.28 -12.63
N VAL A 64 16.05 6.20 -12.15
CA VAL A 64 14.87 5.85 -12.95
C VAL A 64 13.77 6.88 -12.73
N GLY A 65 12.85 7.01 -13.69
CA GLY A 65 11.71 7.92 -13.58
C GLY A 65 10.87 7.63 -12.32
N ILE A 66 10.22 8.64 -11.76
CA ILE A 66 9.40 8.48 -10.55
C ILE A 66 8.31 7.41 -10.71
N PHE A 67 7.77 7.24 -11.91
CA PHE A 67 6.77 6.21 -12.20
C PHE A 67 7.33 4.80 -12.42
N ALA A 68 8.65 4.66 -12.64
CA ALA A 68 9.34 3.38 -12.77
C ALA A 68 9.89 2.85 -11.44
N GLN A 69 9.41 3.39 -10.31
CA GLN A 69 9.76 2.99 -8.95
C GLN A 69 8.54 3.13 -8.04
N ARG A 70 8.63 2.67 -6.78
CA ARG A 70 7.54 2.71 -5.78
C ARG A 70 7.71 3.78 -4.69
N GLY A 71 8.59 4.76 -4.87
CA GLY A 71 8.84 5.79 -3.85
C GLY A 71 7.63 6.68 -3.57
N LYS A 72 7.48 7.15 -2.33
CA LYS A 72 6.35 7.96 -1.82
C LYS A 72 6.20 9.38 -2.37
N ASN A 73 7.29 10.00 -2.83
CA ASN A 73 7.31 11.40 -3.29
C ASN A 73 6.78 11.59 -4.73
N ARG A 74 5.52 11.20 -4.98
CA ARG A 74 4.87 11.20 -6.30
C ARG A 74 3.79 12.28 -6.39
N PRO A 75 3.44 12.78 -7.58
CA PRO A 75 2.44 13.85 -7.74
C PRO A 75 1.13 13.63 -6.96
N ASN A 76 0.56 12.41 -7.01
CA ASN A 76 -0.71 12.09 -6.35
C ASN A 76 -0.55 11.38 -5.00
N LYS A 77 0.68 11.03 -4.62
CA LYS A 77 1.03 10.36 -3.36
C LYS A 77 0.22 9.09 -2.97
N PRO A 78 -0.35 8.26 -3.87
CA PRO A 78 -0.91 7.00 -3.43
C PRO A 78 0.20 6.01 -3.10
N GLY A 79 0.02 5.28 -2.02
CA GLY A 79 0.67 4.01 -1.73
C GLY A 79 -0.26 2.86 -2.04
N ALA A 80 0.32 1.68 -2.27
CA ALA A 80 -0.43 0.46 -2.49
C ALA A 80 0.36 -0.73 -1.93
N ALA A 81 -0.31 -1.57 -1.16
CA ALA A 81 0.24 -2.79 -0.59
C ALA A 81 -0.74 -3.95 -0.77
N SER A 82 -0.21 -5.11 -1.17
CA SER A 82 -0.96 -6.37 -1.06
C SER A 82 -0.76 -6.91 0.36
N VAL A 83 -1.85 -7.06 1.10
CA VAL A 83 -1.83 -7.45 2.51
C VAL A 83 -2.57 -8.78 2.69
N GLU A 84 -2.09 -9.59 3.62
CA GLU A 84 -2.78 -10.80 4.07
C GLU A 84 -3.95 -10.40 4.97
N PHE A 85 -5.15 -10.86 4.66
CA PHE A 85 -6.30 -10.71 5.55
C PHE A 85 -6.22 -11.74 6.67
N ILE A 86 -6.34 -11.28 7.91
CA ILE A 86 -6.30 -12.16 9.09
C ILE A 86 -7.70 -12.32 9.68
N LYS A 87 -8.38 -11.20 9.97
CA LYS A 87 -9.68 -11.22 10.65
C LYS A 87 -10.43 -9.90 10.50
N ARG A 88 -11.75 -9.92 10.66
CA ARG A 88 -12.60 -8.73 10.79
C ARG A 88 -13.27 -8.65 12.16
N TYR A 89 -13.42 -7.43 12.67
CA TYR A 89 -14.20 -7.07 13.85
C TYR A 89 -15.08 -5.85 13.51
N GLY A 90 -16.34 -6.07 13.13
CA GLY A 90 -17.24 -4.99 12.75
C GLY A 90 -16.69 -4.15 11.59
N LYS A 91 -16.23 -2.93 11.87
CA LYS A 91 -15.63 -1.99 10.91
C LYS A 91 -14.11 -2.10 10.76
N THR A 92 -13.47 -2.96 11.55
CA THR A 92 -12.00 -3.07 11.61
C THR A 92 -11.54 -4.36 10.96
N LEU A 93 -10.53 -4.26 10.11
CA LEU A 93 -9.80 -5.38 9.53
C LEU A 93 -8.45 -5.51 10.21
N ILE A 94 -8.09 -6.73 10.59
CA ILE A 94 -6.74 -7.11 10.98
C ILE A 94 -6.06 -7.68 9.74
N VAL A 95 -4.95 -7.07 9.35
CA VAL A 95 -4.20 -7.43 8.16
C VAL A 95 -2.71 -7.51 8.46
N LYS A 96 -1.94 -8.12 7.57
CA LYS A 96 -0.49 -8.22 7.69
C LYS A 96 0.22 -7.82 6.40
N GLY A 97 1.36 -7.15 6.56
CA GLY A 97 2.20 -6.71 5.45
C GLY A 97 1.86 -5.31 4.92
N VAL A 98 1.21 -4.47 5.74
CA VAL A 98 1.01 -3.06 5.43
C VAL A 98 2.37 -2.35 5.50
N ASP A 99 2.66 -1.53 4.48
CA ASP A 99 3.90 -0.76 4.32
C ASP A 99 3.62 0.74 4.50
N ASP A 100 3.01 1.10 5.63
CA ASP A 100 2.70 2.46 6.02
C ASP A 100 2.87 2.70 7.53
N ILE A 101 2.70 3.95 7.94
CA ILE A 101 2.85 4.37 9.34
C ILE A 101 1.50 4.55 10.00
N ASP A 102 1.47 4.50 11.33
CA ASP A 102 0.24 4.76 12.09
C ASP A 102 -0.43 6.11 11.73
N GLY A 103 -1.75 6.04 11.63
CA GLY A 103 -2.63 7.13 11.19
C GLY A 103 -2.63 7.41 9.67
N THR A 104 -1.97 6.58 8.85
CA THR A 104 -2.01 6.73 7.39
C THR A 104 -3.44 6.54 6.86
N PRO A 105 -4.00 7.50 6.08
CA PRO A 105 -5.33 7.34 5.53
C PRO A 105 -5.36 6.25 4.45
N VAL A 106 -6.16 5.20 4.68
CA VAL A 106 -6.54 4.23 3.65
C VAL A 106 -7.69 4.81 2.83
N THR A 107 -7.51 4.91 1.53
CA THR A 107 -8.49 5.51 0.61
C THR A 107 -9.33 4.47 -0.12
N ASP A 108 -8.86 3.23 -0.22
CA ASP A 108 -9.58 2.14 -0.89
C ASP A 108 -9.06 0.77 -0.43
N ILE A 109 -9.92 -0.25 -0.50
CA ILE A 109 -9.58 -1.65 -0.22
C ILE A 109 -10.24 -2.52 -1.28
N LYS A 110 -9.47 -3.43 -1.89
CA LYS A 110 -9.98 -4.35 -2.92
C LYS A 110 -9.55 -5.78 -2.65
N PRO A 111 -10.38 -6.79 -2.94
CA PRO A 111 -9.93 -8.16 -2.87
C PRO A 111 -8.91 -8.45 -3.97
N VAL A 112 -7.81 -9.15 -3.62
CA VAL A 112 -6.90 -9.70 -4.63
C VAL A 112 -7.60 -10.88 -5.30
N MET A 113 -7.75 -10.84 -6.63
CA MET A 113 -8.38 -11.91 -7.38
C MET A 113 -7.47 -12.36 -8.53
N CYS A 114 -7.27 -13.67 -8.66
CA CYS A 114 -6.41 -14.25 -9.71
C CYS A 114 -6.78 -13.77 -11.12
N LYS A 115 -8.07 -13.56 -11.39
CA LYS A 115 -8.57 -13.05 -12.68
C LYS A 115 -8.09 -11.63 -13.05
N PHE A 116 -7.59 -10.86 -12.10
CA PHE A 116 -7.04 -9.52 -12.30
C PHE A 116 -5.51 -9.48 -12.28
N LEU A 117 -4.85 -10.61 -11.97
CA LEU A 117 -3.40 -10.70 -12.06
C LEU A 117 -2.95 -10.70 -13.53
N PRO A 118 -1.72 -10.26 -13.83
CA PRO A 118 -1.16 -10.36 -15.17
C PRO A 118 -1.29 -11.78 -15.73
N LEU A 119 -1.81 -11.89 -16.95
CA LEU A 119 -2.00 -13.19 -17.65
C LEU A 119 -0.67 -13.84 -18.05
N THR A 120 0.41 -13.08 -18.02
CA THR A 120 1.78 -13.52 -18.35
C THR A 120 2.70 -13.15 -17.20
N GLY A 121 3.90 -13.73 -17.16
CA GLY A 121 4.88 -13.44 -16.12
C GLY A 121 5.21 -11.95 -15.98
N VAL A 122 5.56 -11.54 -14.77
CA VAL A 122 5.99 -10.17 -14.48
C VAL A 122 7.45 -9.98 -14.89
N LYS A 123 7.75 -8.88 -15.59
CA LYS A 123 9.11 -8.42 -15.86
C LYS A 123 9.42 -7.24 -14.95
N GLN A 124 10.50 -7.34 -14.18
CA GLN A 124 11.00 -6.27 -13.31
C GLN A 124 12.53 -6.18 -13.38
N PRO A 125 13.13 -5.02 -13.04
CA PRO A 125 14.57 -4.91 -12.84
C PRO A 125 15.05 -5.86 -11.74
N LEU A 126 16.29 -6.34 -11.84
CA LEU A 126 16.98 -7.09 -10.79
C LEU A 126 17.42 -6.16 -9.65
#